data_AF-A0A0M8QIJ7-F1
#
_entry.id   AF-A0A0M8QIJ7-F1
#
_cell.length_a   1.000
_cell.length_b   1.000
_cell.length_c   1.000
_cell.angle_alpha   90.00
_cell.angle_beta   90.00
_cell.angle_gamma   90.00
#
_symmetry.space_group_name_H-M   'P 1'
#
loop_
_entity.id
_entity.type
_entity.pdbx_description
1 polymer ?
#
loop_
_entity_poly.entity_id
_entity_poly.type
_entity_poly.pdbx_seq_one_letter_code
_entity_poly.pdbx_strand_id
1 'polypeptide(L)' 'LLHWTRRMIEIRKQNPAFGLGSYTELPSSNPAVLAFLREYEDDLVLCVNNFSRFAQPTELDLSAFAGRHPVEL' A
#
# COMPACT_ATOMS: atom_id res chain seq x y z
N LEU A 1 20.79 5.69 -4.42
CA LEU A 1 20.26 4.83 -3.34
C LEU A 1 20.02 5.61 -2.03
N LEU A 2 21.04 6.23 -1.42
CA LEU A 2 20.92 6.92 -0.11
C LEU A 2 19.73 7.89 -0.01
N HIS A 3 19.58 8.81 -0.96
CA HIS A 3 18.50 9.80 -0.91
C HIS A 3 17.11 9.17 -1.04
N TRP A 4 16.98 8.12 -1.84
CA TRP A 4 15.74 7.37 -2.01
C TRP A 4 15.38 6.63 -0.71
N THR A 5 16.33 5.90 -0.13
CA THR A 5 16.11 5.21 1.16
C THR A 5 15.75 6.19 2.26
N ARG A 6 16.42 7.35 2.34
CA ARG A 6 16.09 8.40 3.32
C ARG A 6 14.65 8.90 3.13
N ARG A 7 14.21 9.11 1.89
CA ARG A 7 12.83 9.51 1.59
C ARG A 7 11.83 8.44 2.01
N MET A 8 12.08 7.17 1.71
CA MET A 8 11.19 6.06 2.11
C MET A 8 11.08 5.93 3.63
N ILE A 9 12.18 6.13 4.36
CA ILE A 9 12.16 6.15 5.83
C ILE A 9 11.32 7.31 6.35
N GLU A 10 11.43 8.49 5.72
CA GLU A 10 10.65 9.66 6.12
C GLU A 10 9.14 9.43 5.89
N ILE A 11 8.75 8.92 4.72
CA ILE A 11 7.36 8.51 4.44
C ILE A 11 6.87 7.51 5.50
N ARG A 12 7.68 6.49 5.84
CA ARG A 12 7.33 5.52 6.89
C ARG A 12 7.09 6.19 8.25
N LYS A 13 7.89 7.20 8.61
CA LYS A 13 7.76 7.91 9.90
C LYS A 13 6.51 8.80 9.96
N GLN A 14 6.11 9.36 8.82
CA GLN A 14 4.95 10.25 8.72
C GLN A 14 3.61 9.50 8.71
N ASN A 15 3.61 8.18 8.45
CA ASN A 15 2.42 7.35 8.37
C ASN A 15 2.49 6.22 9.43
N PRO A 16 1.98 6.44 10.66
CA PRO A 16 1.99 5.46 11.75
C PRO A 16 1.42 4.09 11.39
N ALA A 17 0.50 4.00 10.41
CA ALA A 17 -0.07 2.75 9.93
C ALA A 17 1.00 1.71 9.53
N PHE A 18 2.15 2.15 9.00
CA PHE A 18 3.26 1.25 8.65
C PHE A 18 3.95 0.59 9.86
N GLY A 19 3.89 1.22 11.04
CA GLY A 19 4.54 0.76 12.26
C GLY A 19 3.57 0.05 13.21
N LEU A 20 2.41 0.66 13.43
CA LEU A 20 1.43 0.27 14.45
C LEU A 20 0.13 -0.28 13.86
N GLY A 21 -0.11 -0.04 12.57
CA GLY A 21 -1.37 -0.40 11.95
C GLY A 21 -1.56 -1.89 11.75
N SER A 22 -2.83 -2.31 11.79
CA SER A 22 -3.27 -3.65 11.46
C SER A 22 -2.84 -4.01 10.03
N TYR A 23 -2.85 -5.30 9.72
CA TYR A 23 -2.57 -5.81 8.39
C TYR A 23 -3.83 -6.51 7.88
N THR A 24 -4.31 -6.09 6.72
CA THR A 24 -5.39 -6.75 6.01
C THR A 24 -4.95 -7.03 4.59
N GLU A 25 -4.79 -8.30 4.25
CA GLU A 25 -4.48 -8.69 2.88
C GLU A 25 -5.65 -8.38 1.96
N LEU A 26 -5.36 -7.83 0.77
CA LEU A 26 -6.34 -7.62 -0.28
C LEU A 26 -6.09 -8.63 -1.40
N PRO A 27 -7.04 -9.55 -1.65
CA PRO A 27 -6.95 -10.46 -2.77
C PRO A 27 -6.77 -9.69 -4.08
N SER A 28 -5.71 -10.05 -4.80
CA SER A 28 -5.38 -9.52 -6.12
C SER A 28 -5.81 -10.53 -7.18
N SER A 29 -6.38 -10.07 -8.29
CA SER A 29 -6.69 -10.95 -9.43
C SER A 29 -5.42 -11.50 -10.11
N ASN A 30 -4.25 -10.92 -9.80
CA ASN A 30 -2.96 -11.33 -10.33
C ASN A 30 -2.00 -11.79 -9.20
N PRO A 31 -1.54 -13.06 -9.20
CA PRO A 31 -0.66 -13.58 -8.15
C PRO A 31 0.75 -12.97 -8.16
N ALA A 32 1.17 -12.29 -9.24
CA ALA A 32 2.41 -11.53 -9.27
C ALA A 32 2.29 -10.17 -8.55
N VAL A 33 1.09 -9.75 -8.18
CA VAL A 33 0.84 -8.50 -7.45
C VAL A 33 0.34 -8.82 -6.05
N LEU A 34 1.07 -8.34 -5.04
CA LEU A 34 0.66 -8.37 -3.64
C LEU A 34 0.04 -7.03 -3.28
N ALA A 35 -1.19 -7.06 -2.74
CA ALA A 35 -1.86 -5.88 -2.22
C ALA A 35 -2.30 -6.11 -0.77
N PHE A 36 -2.17 -5.08 0.05
CA PHE A 36 -2.64 -5.11 1.44
C PHE A 36 -2.88 -3.70 1.97
N LEU A 37 -3.68 -3.62 3.02
CA LEU A 37 -3.94 -2.41 3.76
C LEU A 37 -3.15 -2.40 5.06
N ARG A 38 -2.76 -1.20 5.47
CA ARG A 38 -2.33 -0.88 6.83
C ARG A 38 -3.26 0.19 7.37
N GLU A 39 -3.86 -0.06 8.53
CA GLU A 39 -4.82 0.87 9.14
C GLU A 39 -4.47 1.09 10.61
N TYR A 40 -4.35 2.37 10.99
CA TYR A 40 -4.16 2.80 12.38
C TYR A 40 -4.85 4.14 12.60
N GLU A 41 -5.87 4.16 13.46
CA GLU A 41 -6.68 5.37 13.71
C GLU A 41 -7.21 5.96 12.39
N ASP A 42 -6.88 7.21 12.08
CA ASP A 42 -7.30 7.89 10.83
C ASP A 42 -6.31 7.68 9.66
N ASP A 43 -5.22 6.95 9.88
CA ASP A 43 -4.19 6.66 8.86
C ASP A 43 -4.49 5.31 8.16
N LEU A 44 -4.84 5.39 6.88
CA LEU A 44 -5.13 4.24 6.02
C LEU A 44 -4.20 4.26 4.81
N VAL A 45 -3.38 3.21 4.69
CA VAL A 45 -2.42 3.06 3.59
C VAL A 45 -2.73 1.82 2.77
N LEU A 46 -2.87 2.01 1.46
CA LEU A 46 -2.92 0.93 0.47
C LEU A 46 -1.52 0.67 -0.10
N CYS A 47 -1.02 -0.54 0.11
CA CYS A 47 0.24 -1.00 -0.46
C CYS A 47 -0.01 -1.91 -1.66
N VAL A 48 0.59 -1.61 -2.81
CA VAL A 48 0.53 -2.44 -4.03
C VAL A 48 1.94 -2.71 -4.52
N ASN A 49 2.33 -3.99 -4.57
CA ASN A 49 3.68 -4.41 -4.92
C ASN A 49 3.64 -5.42 -6.07
N ASN A 50 4.25 -5.06 -7.21
CA ASN A 50 4.43 -5.97 -8.33
C ASN A 50 5.76 -6.72 -8.19
N PHE A 51 5.71 -8.05 -8.08
CA PHE A 51 6.88 -8.93 -7.99
C PHE A 51 7.36 -9.44 -9.35
N SER A 52 6.64 -9.12 -10.44
CA SER A 52 7.12 -9.36 -11.79
C SER A 52 8.10 -8.27 -12.22
N ARG A 53 9.07 -8.64 -13.06
CA ARG A 53 9.95 -7.68 -13.76
C ARG A 53 9.24 -6.96 -14.92
N PHE A 54 7.99 -7.29 -15.20
CA PHE A 54 7.17 -6.72 -16.28
C PHE A 54 5.98 -5.97 -15.71
N ALA A 55 5.38 -5.07 -16.51
CA ALA A 55 4.09 -4.46 -16.16
C ALA A 55 3.03 -5.55 -15.96
N GLN A 56 2.24 -5.44 -14.90
CA GLN A 56 1.20 -6.40 -14.53
C GLN A 56 -0.09 -5.65 -14.18
N PRO A 57 -1.22 -5.95 -14.83
CA PRO A 57 -2.51 -5.47 -14.38
C PRO A 57 -2.97 -6.28 -13.17
N THR A 58 -3.75 -5.66 -12.30
CA THR A 58 -4.52 -6.34 -11.26
C THR A 58 -5.80 -5.56 -10.97
N GLU A 59 -6.81 -6.28 -10.51
CA GLU A 59 -8.04 -5.72 -9.97
C GLU A 59 -8.07 -5.99 -8.46
N LEU A 60 -8.46 -4.97 -7.69
CA LEU A 60 -8.57 -5.02 -6.24
C LEU A 60 -9.98 -4.60 -5.84
N ASP A 61 -10.64 -5.39 -5.01
CA ASP A 61 -11.93 -5.00 -4.43
C ASP A 61 -11.70 -3.97 -3.31
N LEU A 62 -12.06 -2.72 -3.61
CA LEU A 62 -12.00 -1.60 -2.67
C LEU A 62 -13.39 -1.04 -2.36
N SER A 63 -14.44 -1.83 -2.58
CA SER A 63 -15.84 -1.40 -2.40
C SER A 63 -16.12 -0.84 -1.00
N ALA A 64 -15.47 -1.39 0.04
CA ALA A 64 -15.54 -0.89 1.42
C ALA A 64 -15.02 0.56 1.60
N PHE A 65 -14.24 1.05 0.64
CA PHE A 65 -13.62 2.37 0.64
C PHE A 65 -14.20 3.31 -0.43
N ALA A 66 -15.40 3.00 -0.94
CA ALA A 66 -16.06 3.81 -1.95
C ALA A 66 -16.12 5.31 -1.56
N GLY A 67 -15.81 6.19 -2.53
CA GLY A 67 -15.73 7.64 -2.31
C GLY A 67 -14.39 8.14 -1.77
N ARG A 68 -13.45 7.26 -1.42
CA ARG A 68 -12.05 7.63 -1.14
C ARG A 68 -11.22 7.61 -2.43
N HIS A 69 -10.19 8.44 -2.47
CA HIS A 69 -9.23 8.50 -3.56
C HIS A 69 -7.82 8.24 -3.03
N PRO A 70 -7.06 7.28 -3.61
CA PRO A 70 -5.68 7.06 -3.19
C PRO A 70 -4.81 8.24 -3.62
N VAL A 71 -3.89 8.63 -2.74
CA VAL A 71 -2.84 9.62 -3.00
C VAL A 71 -1.48 8.96 -2.92
N GLU A 72 -0.56 9.34 -3.79
CA GLU A 72 0.81 8.83 -3.76
C GLU A 72 1.59 9.48 -2.60
N LEU A 73 2.35 8.65 -1.86
CA LEU A 73 3.19 9.06 -0.73
C LEU A 73 4.65 9.33 -1.16
#